data_AF-A0A3B9CY91-F1
#
_entry.id   AF-A0A3B9CY91-F1
#
_cell.length_a   1.000
_cell.length_b   1.000
_cell.length_c   1.000
_cell.angle_alpha   90.00
_cell.angle_beta   90.00
_cell.angle_gamma   90.00
#
_symmetry.space_group_name_H-M   'P 1'
#
loop_
_entity.id
_entity.type
_entity.pdbx_description
1 polymer ?
#
loop_
_entity_poly.entity_id
_entity_poly.type
_entity_poly.pdbx_seq_one_letter_code
_entity_poly.pdbx_strand_id
1 'polypeptide(L)'
;MAVGSDLPQPEDSNRQQSGLLILNGEHIRLPIMLKPVKDGIRLEPAGRIYKYSQEADGAEHENGFAHDAEDDSFNPGRRKRKKNGQASVRFLESVGGDIDESLRFGEITVLFDGHPPVILPSATEELAFCEQLLSAQPSEQRLAELFTGIPDTTWKPAMLGMDLDAGTRSWMQSRQRSIVASEASNNESVRAVQLLNRFQYPLTVLGMLLGVLTLGHML
;
A
#
# COMPACT_ATOMS: atom_id res chain seq x y z
N MET A 1 -40.48 -12.12 -34.61
CA MET A 1 -39.87 -10.85 -34.20
C MET A 1 -39.60 -10.95 -32.71
N ALA A 2 -38.39 -11.40 -32.35
CA ALA A 2 -37.97 -11.55 -30.97
C ALA A 2 -37.08 -10.37 -30.62
N VAL A 3 -37.46 -9.66 -29.57
CA VAL A 3 -36.82 -8.46 -29.04
C VAL A 3 -35.46 -8.86 -28.48
N GLY A 4 -34.40 -8.25 -29.01
CA GLY A 4 -33.05 -8.39 -28.50
C GLY A 4 -32.97 -7.91 -27.06
N SER A 5 -32.65 -8.83 -26.15
CA SER A 5 -32.23 -8.51 -24.80
C SER A 5 -30.76 -8.08 -24.84
N ASP A 6 -30.53 -6.81 -25.21
CA ASP A 6 -29.28 -6.13 -24.88
C ASP A 6 -29.31 -5.82 -23.38
N LEU A 7 -28.81 -6.77 -22.60
CA LEU A 7 -28.40 -6.51 -21.23
C LEU A 7 -27.24 -5.51 -21.29
N PRO A 8 -27.29 -4.37 -20.59
CA PRO A 8 -26.12 -3.53 -20.45
C PRO A 8 -25.01 -4.35 -19.79
N GLN A 9 -23.88 -4.46 -20.48
CA GLN A 9 -22.64 -4.91 -19.85
C GLN A 9 -22.32 -3.98 -18.68
N PRO A 10 -21.68 -4.47 -17.60
CA PRO A 10 -21.26 -3.61 -16.50
C PRO A 10 -20.11 -2.71 -16.97
N GLU A 11 -20.44 -1.64 -17.69
CA GLU A 11 -19.67 -0.41 -17.71
C GLU A 11 -19.84 0.24 -16.35
N ASP A 12 -19.00 -0.12 -15.37
CA ASP A 12 -18.77 0.69 -14.16
C ASP A 12 -17.65 0.09 -13.31
N SER A 13 -16.43 0.17 -13.81
CA SER A 13 -15.26 0.23 -12.94
C SER A 13 -14.17 1.11 -13.53
N ASN A 14 -14.56 2.23 -14.14
CA ASN A 14 -13.67 3.38 -14.29
C ASN A 14 -13.61 4.11 -12.94
N ARG A 15 -13.22 3.38 -11.87
CA ARG A 15 -12.70 4.04 -10.67
C ARG A 15 -11.45 4.75 -11.15
N GLN A 16 -11.47 6.09 -11.15
CA GLN A 16 -10.29 6.89 -11.42
C GLN A 16 -9.20 6.42 -10.46
N GLN A 17 -8.30 5.56 -10.91
CA GLN A 17 -7.12 5.22 -10.14
C GLN A 17 -6.31 6.51 -10.09
N SER A 18 -6.11 7.04 -8.88
CA SER A 18 -5.45 8.33 -8.65
C SER A 18 -4.03 8.18 -8.11
N GLY A 19 -3.59 6.94 -7.87
CA GLY A 19 -2.27 6.63 -7.31
C GLY A 19 -1.12 6.80 -8.30
N LEU A 20 0.05 6.33 -7.91
CA LEU A 20 1.22 6.32 -8.77
C LEU A 20 1.85 4.93 -8.78
N LEU A 21 2.04 4.37 -9.97
CA LEU A 21 2.78 3.14 -10.14
C LEU A 21 4.19 3.45 -10.64
N ILE A 22 5.20 2.90 -9.98
CA ILE A 22 6.59 2.94 -10.43
C ILE A 22 7.04 1.50 -10.68
N LEU A 23 7.43 1.18 -11.91
CA LEU A 23 7.92 -0.14 -12.30
C LEU A 23 9.37 -0.03 -12.76
N ASN A 24 10.29 -0.67 -12.03
CA ASN A 24 11.72 -0.70 -12.36
C ASN A 24 12.33 0.69 -12.64
N GLY A 25 11.93 1.72 -11.88
CA GLY A 25 12.42 3.08 -12.08
C GLY A 25 11.67 3.90 -13.11
N GLU A 26 10.58 3.37 -13.68
CA GLU A 26 9.74 4.11 -14.60
C GLU A 26 8.35 4.36 -14.00
N HIS A 27 7.93 5.61 -13.96
CA HIS A 27 6.58 5.96 -13.53
C HIS A 27 5.57 5.68 -14.65
N ILE A 28 4.49 4.98 -14.31
CA ILE A 28 3.39 4.66 -15.22
C ILE A 28 2.16 5.46 -14.76
N ARG A 29 1.60 6.24 -15.69
CA ARG A 29 0.39 7.00 -15.44
C ARG A 29 -0.84 6.11 -15.60
N LEU A 30 -1.80 6.34 -14.73
CA LEU A 30 -3.10 5.68 -14.72
C LEU A 30 -4.01 6.26 -15.82
N PRO A 31 -5.00 5.50 -16.32
CA PRO A 31 -5.46 4.19 -15.84
C PRO A 31 -4.61 3.01 -16.29
N ILE A 32 -4.45 2.00 -15.41
CA ILE A 32 -3.76 0.74 -15.69
C ILE A 32 -4.67 -0.42 -15.28
N MET A 33 -4.83 -1.41 -16.17
CA MET A 33 -5.47 -2.68 -15.85
C MET A 33 -4.42 -3.73 -15.49
N LEU A 34 -4.62 -4.39 -14.36
CA LEU A 34 -3.79 -5.51 -13.90
C LEU A 34 -4.44 -6.81 -14.33
N LYS A 35 -3.70 -7.64 -15.08
CA LYS A 35 -4.15 -8.98 -15.46
C LYS A 35 -3.12 -10.03 -15.01
N PRO A 36 -3.50 -10.99 -14.16
CA PRO A 36 -2.60 -12.08 -13.81
C PRO A 36 -2.27 -12.90 -15.05
N VAL A 37 -0.99 -13.18 -15.25
CA VAL A 37 -0.46 -14.03 -16.31
C VAL A 37 0.42 -15.12 -15.70
N LYS A 38 0.77 -16.15 -16.48
CA LYS A 38 1.47 -17.33 -15.99
C LYS A 38 2.76 -17.02 -15.21
N ASP A 39 3.48 -15.97 -15.60
CA ASP A 39 4.79 -15.62 -15.07
C ASP A 39 4.80 -14.26 -14.33
N GLY A 40 3.63 -13.71 -13.96
CA GLY A 40 3.55 -12.41 -13.30
C GLY A 40 2.22 -11.66 -13.48
N ILE A 41 2.26 -10.33 -13.39
CA ILE A 41 1.10 -9.45 -13.58
C ILE A 41 1.35 -8.59 -14.81
N ARG A 42 0.44 -8.63 -15.77
CA ARG A 42 0.47 -7.77 -16.95
C ARG A 42 -0.20 -6.44 -16.64
N LEU A 43 0.50 -5.37 -16.98
CA LEU A 43 0.10 -3.97 -16.86
C LEU A 43 -0.37 -3.48 -18.24
N GLU A 44 -1.67 -3.32 -18.42
CA GLU A 44 -2.26 -2.77 -19.66
C GLU A 44 -2.66 -1.30 -19.44
N PRO A 45 -2.50 -0.39 -20.42
CA PRO A 45 -2.08 -0.64 -21.81
C PRO A 45 -0.56 -0.68 -22.02
N ALA A 46 0.25 -0.47 -20.98
CA ALA A 46 1.71 -0.41 -21.10
C ALA A 46 2.35 -1.69 -21.69
N GLY A 47 1.63 -2.82 -21.68
CA GLY A 47 2.08 -4.10 -22.21
C GLY A 47 3.22 -4.73 -21.41
N ARG A 48 3.50 -4.17 -20.22
CA ARG A 48 4.60 -4.62 -19.36
C ARG A 48 4.15 -5.78 -18.51
N ILE A 49 5.08 -6.68 -18.20
CA ILE A 49 4.83 -7.81 -17.32
C ILE A 49 5.76 -7.66 -16.13
N TYR A 50 5.18 -7.37 -14.99
CA TYR A 50 5.86 -7.42 -13.71
C TYR A 50 5.99 -8.88 -13.30
N LYS A 51 7.22 -9.37 -13.11
CA LYS A 51 7.47 -10.76 -12.72
C LYS A 51 7.72 -10.81 -11.22
N TYR A 52 6.95 -11.63 -10.51
CA TYR A 52 7.15 -11.86 -9.09
C TYR A 52 7.74 -13.26 -8.88
N SER A 53 8.92 -13.34 -8.24
CA SER A 53 9.50 -14.62 -7.81
C SER A 53 9.19 -14.84 -6.34
N GLN A 54 8.50 -15.94 -6.04
CA GLN A 54 8.17 -16.33 -4.67
C GLN A 54 9.42 -16.77 -3.87
N GLU A 55 10.58 -16.92 -4.54
CA GLU A 55 11.85 -17.32 -3.90
C GLU A 55 12.42 -16.24 -2.97
N ALA A 56 11.90 -15.00 -3.00
CA ALA A 56 12.32 -13.93 -2.09
C ALA A 56 11.84 -14.13 -0.64
N ASP A 57 10.80 -14.94 -0.42
CA ASP A 57 10.32 -15.36 0.91
C ASP A 57 10.71 -16.82 1.19
N GLY A 58 11.98 -17.15 0.99
CA GLY A 58 12.61 -18.34 1.55
C GLY A 58 12.74 -18.32 3.07
N ALA A 59 11.79 -17.70 3.78
CA ALA A 59 11.54 -18.03 5.17
C ALA A 59 10.87 -19.39 5.16
N GLU A 60 11.63 -20.39 5.56
CA GLU A 60 11.15 -21.68 6.00
C GLU A 60 9.96 -21.47 6.94
N HIS A 61 8.74 -21.51 6.41
CA HIS A 61 7.59 -21.92 7.19
C HIS A 61 7.79 -23.41 7.47
N GLU A 62 8.66 -23.68 8.45
CA GLU A 62 8.61 -24.84 9.31
C GLU A 62 7.20 -24.87 9.91
N ASN A 63 6.25 -25.43 9.16
CA ASN A 63 5.07 -26.04 9.75
C ASN A 63 5.56 -27.34 10.41
N GLY A 64 6.29 -27.18 11.51
CA GLY A 64 6.62 -28.20 12.49
C GLY A 64 5.37 -28.59 13.27
N PHE A 65 4.37 -29.10 12.57
CA PHE A 65 3.28 -29.89 13.14
C PHE A 65 3.29 -31.26 12.45
N ALA A 66 4.28 -32.08 12.79
CA ALA A 66 4.21 -33.52 12.60
C ALA A 66 3.97 -34.15 13.97
N HIS A 67 2.68 -34.35 14.24
CA HIS A 67 2.15 -35.28 15.22
C HIS A 67 2.82 -36.65 15.05
N ASP A 68 3.04 -37.34 16.17
CA ASP A 68 3.32 -38.76 16.25
C ASP A 68 2.53 -39.58 15.23
N ALA A 69 3.24 -40.37 14.41
CA ALA A 69 2.75 -41.63 13.89
C ALA A 69 3.94 -42.47 13.41
N GLU A 70 4.37 -43.39 14.26
CA GLU A 70 4.95 -44.65 13.81
C GLU A 70 3.93 -45.35 12.91
N ASP A 71 4.26 -45.60 11.63
CA ASP A 71 3.76 -46.79 10.93
C ASP A 71 4.61 -47.13 9.71
N ASP A 72 5.03 -48.39 9.68
CA ASP A 72 5.72 -49.07 8.59
C ASP A 72 4.78 -49.21 7.39
N SER A 73 5.16 -48.71 6.21
CA SER A 73 4.79 -49.39 4.95
C SER A 73 5.53 -48.87 3.72
N PHE A 74 6.41 -49.74 3.25
CA PHE A 74 6.97 -49.86 1.92
C PHE A 74 5.93 -49.61 0.81
N ASN A 75 6.07 -48.51 0.04
CA ASN A 75 5.26 -48.30 -1.17
C ASN A 75 6.05 -47.56 -2.28
N PRO A 76 6.67 -48.27 -3.24
CA PRO A 76 7.36 -47.66 -4.36
C PRO A 76 6.37 -47.35 -5.48
N GLY A 77 5.66 -46.21 -5.40
CA GLY A 77 4.64 -45.94 -6.43
C GLY A 77 3.83 -44.65 -6.35
N ARG A 78 4.27 -43.60 -5.64
CA ARG A 78 3.47 -42.35 -5.54
C ARG A 78 3.94 -41.25 -6.50
N ARG A 79 3.26 -41.26 -7.65
CA ARG A 79 3.00 -40.16 -8.60
C ARG A 79 3.38 -38.76 -8.09
N LYS A 80 4.32 -38.11 -8.79
CA LYS A 80 4.57 -36.65 -8.73
C LYS A 80 3.24 -35.89 -8.93
N ARG A 81 2.69 -35.34 -7.84
CA ARG A 81 1.51 -34.48 -7.88
C ARG A 81 1.88 -33.16 -8.56
N LYS A 82 1.49 -33.00 -9.84
CA LYS A 82 1.36 -31.68 -10.49
C LYS A 82 0.22 -30.92 -9.82
N LYS A 83 0.48 -30.23 -8.70
CA LYS A 83 -0.51 -29.41 -7.97
C LYS A 83 -0.12 -27.93 -7.85
N ASN A 84 0.94 -27.50 -8.55
CA ASN A 84 1.55 -26.19 -8.31
C ASN A 84 1.00 -25.04 -9.18
N GLY A 85 0.12 -25.32 -10.16
CA GLY A 85 -0.35 -24.28 -11.09
C GLY A 85 -1.54 -23.43 -10.59
N GLN A 86 -2.39 -23.95 -9.71
CA GLN A 86 -3.56 -23.20 -9.22
C GLN A 86 -3.25 -22.32 -8.00
N ALA A 87 -2.28 -22.72 -7.18
CA ALA A 87 -1.84 -21.93 -6.03
C ALA A 87 -1.10 -20.66 -6.46
N SER A 88 -0.26 -20.75 -7.51
CA SER A 88 0.48 -19.61 -8.03
C SER A 88 -0.42 -18.55 -8.68
N VAL A 89 -1.47 -18.96 -9.39
CA VAL A 89 -2.41 -18.02 -10.01
C VAL A 89 -3.23 -17.27 -8.97
N ARG A 90 -3.75 -17.96 -7.93
CA ARG A 90 -4.49 -17.31 -6.83
C ARG A 90 -3.62 -16.33 -6.03
N PHE A 91 -2.35 -16.66 -5.86
CA PHE A 91 -1.40 -15.76 -5.24
C PHE A 91 -1.17 -14.49 -6.09
N LEU A 92 -0.97 -14.65 -7.40
CA LEU A 92 -0.84 -13.50 -8.32
C LEU A 92 -2.14 -12.68 -8.43
N GLU A 93 -3.31 -13.32 -8.29
CA GLU A 93 -4.59 -12.64 -8.16
C GLU A 93 -4.65 -11.80 -6.87
N SER A 94 -4.15 -12.32 -5.74
CA SER A 94 -4.06 -11.57 -4.48
C SER A 94 -3.13 -10.37 -4.63
N VAL A 95 -1.89 -10.58 -5.10
CA VAL A 95 -0.91 -9.49 -5.28
C VAL A 95 -1.42 -8.44 -6.26
N GLY A 96 -2.06 -8.87 -7.36
CA GLY A 96 -2.71 -7.95 -8.29
C GLY A 96 -3.87 -7.19 -7.67
N GLY A 97 -4.65 -7.85 -6.81
CA GLY A 97 -5.71 -7.23 -6.02
C GLY A 97 -5.18 -6.13 -5.10
N ASP A 98 -4.11 -6.42 -4.36
CA ASP A 98 -3.48 -5.48 -3.43
C ASP A 98 -2.93 -4.25 -4.15
N ILE A 99 -2.29 -4.45 -5.32
CA ILE A 99 -1.79 -3.34 -6.15
C ILE A 99 -2.95 -2.51 -6.70
N ASP A 100 -4.01 -3.13 -7.24
CA ASP A 100 -5.16 -2.39 -7.77
C ASP A 100 -5.88 -1.62 -6.65
N GLU A 101 -6.00 -2.21 -5.47
CA GLU A 101 -6.60 -1.58 -4.30
C GLU A 101 -5.79 -0.35 -3.85
N SER A 102 -4.48 -0.49 -3.66
CA SER A 102 -3.55 0.61 -3.36
C SER A 102 -3.66 1.75 -4.37
N LEU A 103 -3.64 1.45 -5.67
CA LEU A 103 -3.75 2.46 -6.73
C LEU A 103 -5.12 3.16 -6.75
N ARG A 104 -6.20 2.48 -6.34
CA ARG A 104 -7.53 3.06 -6.16
C ARG A 104 -7.62 3.96 -4.94
N PHE A 105 -6.89 3.66 -3.86
CA PHE A 105 -6.78 4.53 -2.69
C PHE A 105 -5.84 5.73 -2.91
N GLY A 106 -5.18 5.79 -4.06
CA GLY A 106 -4.30 6.91 -4.41
C GLY A 106 -2.92 6.80 -3.79
N GLU A 107 -2.51 5.60 -3.38
CA GLU A 107 -1.20 5.32 -2.80
C GLU A 107 -0.12 5.22 -3.89
N ILE A 108 1.13 5.22 -3.44
CA ILE A 108 2.30 5.01 -4.29
C ILE A 108 2.70 3.54 -4.20
N THR A 109 2.73 2.86 -5.35
CA THR A 109 3.19 1.48 -5.44
C THR A 109 4.45 1.40 -6.28
N VAL A 110 5.49 0.79 -5.73
CA VAL A 110 6.78 0.56 -6.40
C VAL A 110 6.98 -0.94 -6.64
N LEU A 111 7.27 -1.31 -7.88
CA LEU A 111 7.43 -2.67 -8.34
C LEU A 111 8.85 -2.87 -8.88
N PHE A 112 9.56 -3.85 -8.35
CA PHE A 112 10.84 -4.33 -8.89
C PHE A 112 10.71 -5.79 -9.29
N ASP A 113 11.14 -6.13 -10.50
CA ASP A 113 11.07 -7.51 -10.97
C ASP A 113 11.82 -8.47 -10.03
N GLY A 114 11.17 -9.59 -9.70
CA GLY A 114 11.68 -10.60 -8.79
C GLY A 114 11.48 -10.29 -7.30
N HIS A 115 10.94 -9.12 -6.95
CA HIS A 115 10.77 -8.68 -5.56
C HIS A 115 9.30 -8.33 -5.25
N PRO A 116 8.87 -8.39 -3.98
CA PRO A 116 7.52 -8.00 -3.58
C PRO A 116 7.20 -6.55 -3.90
N PRO A 117 5.92 -6.23 -4.16
CA PRO A 117 5.48 -4.86 -4.34
C PRO A 117 5.72 -4.08 -3.05
N VAL A 118 6.31 -2.89 -3.19
CA VAL A 118 6.47 -1.94 -2.10
C VAL A 118 5.32 -0.95 -2.22
N ILE A 119 4.28 -1.20 -1.44
CA ILE A 119 3.16 -0.28 -1.24
C ILE A 119 3.56 0.57 -0.04
N LEU A 120 3.48 1.91 -0.14
CA LEU A 120 3.82 2.80 0.97
C LEU A 120 2.60 2.97 1.89
N PRO A 121 2.53 2.28 3.05
CA PRO A 121 1.32 2.21 3.87
C PRO A 121 1.03 3.48 4.68
N SER A 122 2.02 4.35 4.89
CA SER A 122 1.90 5.49 5.80
C SER A 122 2.10 6.82 5.08
N ALA A 123 1.34 7.83 5.50
CA ALA A 123 1.48 9.19 4.98
C ALA A 123 2.90 9.75 5.20
N THR A 124 3.58 9.32 6.28
CA THR A 124 4.97 9.70 6.57
C THR A 124 5.95 9.07 5.60
N GLU A 125 5.76 7.81 5.23
CA GLU A 125 6.59 7.13 4.20
C GLU A 125 6.31 7.68 2.81
N GLU A 126 5.05 7.93 2.46
CA GLU A 126 4.68 8.62 1.22
C GLU A 126 5.35 9.99 1.13
N LEU A 127 5.33 10.75 2.22
CA LEU A 127 5.95 12.07 2.31
C LEU A 127 7.47 11.98 2.12
N ALA A 128 8.13 11.09 2.87
CA ALA A 128 9.57 10.88 2.77
C ALA A 128 9.97 10.46 1.35
N PHE A 129 9.21 9.57 0.72
CA PHE A 129 9.44 9.13 -0.64
C PHE A 129 9.33 10.28 -1.65
N CYS A 130 8.24 11.07 -1.56
CA CYS A 130 8.05 12.24 -2.42
C CYS A 130 9.20 13.25 -2.24
N GLU A 131 9.63 13.51 -1.00
CA GLU A 131 10.75 14.41 -0.72
C GLU A 131 12.06 13.93 -1.33
N GLN A 132 12.38 12.64 -1.23
CA GLN A 132 13.61 12.10 -1.79
C GLN A 132 13.63 12.18 -3.33
N LEU A 133 12.52 11.87 -3.99
CA LEU A 133 12.46 11.89 -5.45
C LEU A 133 12.32 13.29 -6.06
N LEU A 134 11.75 14.24 -5.32
CA LEU A 134 11.70 15.64 -5.72
C LEU A 134 13.01 16.38 -5.43
N SER A 135 13.89 15.82 -4.59
CA SER A 135 15.21 16.38 -4.30
C SER A 135 16.13 16.31 -5.51
N ALA A 136 17.00 17.33 -5.66
CA ALA A 136 18.07 17.31 -6.65
C ALA A 136 19.14 16.24 -6.34
N GLN A 137 19.24 15.81 -5.07
CA GLN A 137 20.11 14.73 -4.62
C GLN A 137 19.32 13.85 -3.64
N PRO A 138 18.77 12.71 -4.10
CA PRO A 138 18.08 11.77 -3.22
C PRO A 138 19.06 11.17 -2.21
N SER A 139 18.66 11.09 -0.95
CA SER A 139 19.43 10.39 0.08
C SER A 139 19.26 8.88 -0.11
N GLU A 140 20.36 8.20 -0.45
CA GLU A 140 20.38 6.74 -0.59
C GLU A 140 19.93 6.04 0.70
N GLN A 141 20.31 6.56 1.87
CA GLN A 141 19.96 5.99 3.16
C GLN A 141 18.45 6.01 3.39
N ARG A 142 17.79 7.13 3.06
CA ARG A 142 16.33 7.26 3.21
C ARG A 142 15.55 6.38 2.25
N LEU A 143 16.05 6.20 1.03
CA LEU A 143 15.44 5.27 0.08
C LEU A 143 15.68 3.81 0.49
N ALA A 144 16.86 3.48 1.02
CA ALA A 144 17.16 2.14 1.50
C ALA A 144 16.23 1.70 2.65
N GLU A 145 15.84 2.63 3.53
CA GLU A 145 14.84 2.38 4.59
C GLU A 145 13.50 1.92 4.00
N LEU A 146 13.06 2.52 2.88
CA LEU A 146 11.80 2.20 2.20
C LEU A 146 11.85 0.89 1.40
N PHE A 147 13.04 0.47 0.95
CA PHE A 147 13.23 -0.73 0.12
C PHE A 147 13.89 -1.88 0.90
N THR A 148 13.62 -1.96 2.20
CA THR A 148 14.14 -3.01 3.07
C THR A 148 13.78 -4.40 2.50
N GLY A 149 14.78 -5.26 2.29
CA GLY A 149 14.61 -6.60 1.71
C GLY A 149 14.81 -6.66 0.19
N ILE A 150 15.05 -5.53 -0.48
CA ILE A 150 15.40 -5.47 -1.90
C ILE A 150 16.90 -5.16 -2.04
N PRO A 151 17.66 -5.92 -2.85
CA PRO A 151 19.08 -5.67 -3.07
C PRO A 151 19.32 -4.26 -3.66
N ASP A 152 20.35 -3.59 -3.15
CA ASP A 152 20.81 -2.29 -3.68
C ASP A 152 21.13 -2.32 -5.17
N THR A 153 21.55 -3.47 -5.69
CA THR A 153 21.82 -3.64 -7.12
C THR A 153 20.56 -3.47 -7.99
N THR A 154 19.37 -3.63 -7.42
CA THR A 154 18.09 -3.56 -8.12
C THR A 154 17.46 -2.17 -7.99
N TRP A 155 17.19 -1.72 -6.77
CA TRP A 155 16.40 -0.50 -6.55
C TRP A 155 17.23 0.77 -6.76
N LYS A 156 18.52 0.77 -6.40
CA LYS A 156 19.38 1.96 -6.42
C LYS A 156 19.56 2.56 -7.81
N PRO A 157 19.96 1.81 -8.86
CA PRO A 157 20.08 2.38 -10.20
C PRO A 157 18.72 2.83 -10.77
N ALA A 158 17.65 2.11 -10.43
CA ALA A 158 16.30 2.42 -10.89
C ALA A 158 15.75 3.71 -10.25
N MET A 159 15.93 3.91 -8.95
CA MET A 159 15.38 5.06 -8.23
C MET A 159 16.25 6.32 -8.39
N LEU A 160 17.58 6.19 -8.32
CA LEU A 160 18.48 7.33 -8.46
C LEU A 160 18.62 7.81 -9.90
N GLY A 161 18.38 6.92 -10.87
CA GLY A 161 18.38 7.25 -12.30
C GLY A 161 17.01 7.64 -12.86
N MET A 162 15.97 7.66 -12.02
CA MET A 162 14.61 7.95 -12.47
C MET A 162 14.46 9.43 -12.85
N ASP A 163 14.04 9.68 -14.08
CA ASP A 163 13.66 11.02 -14.54
C ASP A 163 12.15 11.20 -14.43
N LEU A 164 11.74 12.02 -13.46
CA LEU A 164 10.33 12.36 -13.27
C LEU A 164 9.88 13.37 -14.31
N ASP A 165 8.88 12.99 -15.09
CA ASP A 165 8.24 13.93 -16.01
C ASP A 165 7.53 15.08 -15.25
N ALA A 166 7.24 16.17 -15.97
CA ALA A 166 6.65 17.36 -15.36
C ALA A 166 5.29 17.10 -14.68
N GLY A 167 4.50 16.16 -15.20
CA GLY A 167 3.17 15.87 -14.66
C GLY A 167 3.24 15.06 -13.37
N THR A 168 4.07 14.01 -13.34
CA THR A 168 4.34 13.20 -12.15
C THR A 168 4.99 14.04 -11.07
N ARG A 169 5.93 14.91 -11.43
CA ARG A 169 6.52 15.89 -10.50
C ARG A 169 5.45 16.81 -9.89
N SER A 170 4.55 17.36 -10.72
CA SER A 170 3.45 18.21 -10.25
C SER A 170 2.47 17.45 -9.36
N TRP A 171 2.15 16.20 -9.70
CA TRP A 171 1.29 15.32 -8.91
C TRP A 171 1.92 15.02 -7.54
N MET A 172 3.19 14.62 -7.50
CA MET A 172 3.93 14.36 -6.25
C MET A 172 4.00 15.60 -5.36
N GLN A 173 4.25 16.78 -5.93
CA GLN A 173 4.24 18.05 -5.19
C GLN A 173 2.86 18.37 -4.61
N SER A 174 1.79 18.10 -5.37
CA SER A 174 0.41 18.27 -4.88
C SER A 174 0.11 17.29 -3.73
N ARG A 175 0.55 16.04 -3.86
CA ARG A 175 0.40 15.00 -2.84
C ARG A 175 1.15 15.36 -1.56
N GLN A 176 2.41 15.76 -1.66
CA GLN A 176 3.23 16.26 -0.55
C GLN A 176 2.53 17.39 0.22
N ARG A 177 2.01 18.40 -0.50
CA ARG A 177 1.28 19.51 0.12
C ARG A 177 0.01 19.06 0.82
N SER A 178 -0.72 18.11 0.22
CA SER A 178 -1.94 17.55 0.82
C SER A 178 -1.65 16.81 2.13
N ILE A 179 -0.57 16.02 2.16
CA ILE A 179 -0.14 15.31 3.37
C ILE A 179 0.23 16.30 4.47
N VAL A 180 1.10 17.28 4.17
CA VAL A 180 1.53 18.30 5.13
C VAL A 180 0.36 19.13 5.65
N ALA A 181 -0.59 19.50 4.78
CA ALA A 181 -1.80 20.23 5.19
C ALA A 181 -2.70 19.40 6.11
N SER A 182 -2.86 18.11 5.81
CA SER A 182 -3.63 17.18 6.65
C SER A 182 -2.98 17.01 8.02
N GLU A 183 -1.65 16.85 8.08
CA GLU A 183 -0.90 16.78 9.34
C GLU A 183 -1.01 18.07 10.15
N ALA A 184 -0.95 19.24 9.51
CA ALA A 184 -1.14 20.52 10.18
C ALA A 184 -2.54 20.64 10.81
N SER A 185 -3.58 20.25 10.06
CA SER A 185 -4.98 20.22 10.54
C SER A 185 -5.18 19.23 11.69
N ASN A 186 -4.58 18.05 11.61
CA ASN A 186 -4.61 17.05 12.68
C ASN A 186 -3.93 17.58 13.94
N ASN A 187 -2.77 18.22 13.81
CA ASN A 187 -2.06 18.84 14.92
C ASN A 187 -2.86 19.98 15.56
N GLU A 188 -3.57 20.78 14.78
CA GLU A 188 -4.47 21.81 15.30
C GLU A 188 -5.64 21.21 16.08
N SER A 189 -6.26 20.16 15.53
CA SER A 189 -7.36 19.44 16.19
C SER A 189 -6.90 18.80 17.51
N VAL A 190 -5.73 18.19 17.54
CA VAL A 190 -5.13 17.62 18.77
C VAL A 190 -4.86 18.72 19.80
N ARG A 191 -4.30 19.86 19.38
CA ARG A 191 -4.08 21.02 20.27
C ARG A 191 -5.40 21.56 20.83
N ALA A 192 -6.45 21.66 20.01
CA ALA A 192 -7.77 22.09 20.46
C ALA A 192 -8.37 21.14 21.51
N VAL A 193 -8.25 19.82 21.32
CA VAL A 193 -8.68 18.81 22.29
C VAL A 193 -7.86 18.91 23.59
N GLN A 194 -6.54 19.09 23.49
CA GLN A 194 -5.68 19.27 24.68
C GLN A 194 -6.05 20.52 25.48
N LEU A 195 -6.38 21.64 24.80
CA LEU A 195 -6.87 22.84 25.46
C LEU A 195 -8.21 22.58 26.16
N LEU A 196 -9.17 21.95 25.49
CA LEU A 196 -10.46 21.56 26.08
C LEU A 196 -10.28 20.72 27.34
N ASN A 197 -9.45 19.67 27.29
CA ASN A 197 -9.16 18.80 28.44
C ASN A 197 -8.49 19.58 29.58
N ARG A 198 -7.61 20.54 29.26
CA ARG A 198 -6.95 21.38 30.26
C ARG A 198 -7.92 22.35 30.97
N PHE A 199 -8.96 22.81 30.28
CA PHE A 199 -10.00 23.68 30.87
C PHE A 199 -11.14 22.91 31.52
N GLN A 200 -11.28 21.60 31.28
CA GLN A 200 -12.38 20.80 31.80
C GLN A 200 -12.40 20.72 33.33
N TYR A 201 -11.24 20.58 33.96
CA TYR A 201 -11.08 20.46 35.42
C TYR A 201 -11.36 21.78 36.17
N PRO A 202 -10.81 22.95 35.76
CA PRO A 202 -11.20 24.22 36.36
C PRO A 202 -12.69 24.55 36.17
N LEU A 203 -13.28 24.22 35.02
CA LEU A 203 -14.69 24.53 34.75
C LEU A 203 -15.64 23.69 35.61
N THR A 204 -15.31 22.42 35.87
CA THR A 204 -16.08 21.55 36.76
C THR A 204 -15.98 21.99 38.22
N VAL A 205 -14.79 22.40 38.67
CA VAL A 205 -14.61 22.96 40.03
C VAL A 205 -15.40 24.26 40.20
N LEU A 206 -15.38 25.15 39.20
CA LEU A 206 -16.14 26.40 39.23
C LEU A 206 -17.65 26.14 39.22
N GLY A 207 -18.10 25.15 38.44
CA GLY A 207 -19.49 24.69 38.43
C GLY A 207 -19.94 24.09 39.78
N MET A 208 -19.09 23.30 40.43
CA MET A 208 -19.37 22.77 41.78
C MET A 208 -19.43 23.89 42.82
N LEU A 209 -18.50 24.86 42.78
CA LEU A 209 -18.50 25.99 43.71
C LEU A 209 -19.74 26.87 43.56
N LEU A 210 -20.17 27.13 42.32
CA LEU A 210 -21.43 27.82 42.05
C LEU A 210 -22.65 27.03 42.53
N GLY A 211 -22.66 25.71 42.34
CA GLY A 211 -23.69 24.82 42.87
C GLY A 211 -23.79 24.86 44.40
N VAL A 212 -22.65 24.84 45.10
CA VAL A 212 -22.58 24.92 46.57
C VAL A 212 -23.05 26.29 47.07
N LEU A 213 -22.65 27.39 46.42
CA LEU A 213 -23.08 28.75 46.79
C LEU A 213 -24.57 28.98 46.57
N THR A 214 -25.14 28.46 45.49
CA THR A 214 -26.58 28.58 45.21
C THR A 214 -27.42 27.75 46.18
N LEU A 215 -26.99 26.53 46.55
CA LEU A 215 -27.63 25.75 47.61
C LEU A 215 -27.49 26.41 48.99
N GLY A 216 -26.34 27.03 49.28
CA GLY A 216 -26.12 27.76 50.53
C GLY A 216 -26.95 29.03 50.69
N HIS A 217 -27.49 29.59 49.61
CA HIS A 217 -28.42 30.72 49.64
C HIS A 217 -29.90 30.33 49.74
N MET A 218 -30.24 29.06 49.52
CA MET A 218 -31.62 28.55 49.64
C MET A 218 -31.93 27.89 51.00
N LEU A 219 -30.92 27.73 51.87
CA LEU A 219 -31.06 27.32 53.27
C LEU A 219 -31.05 28.54 54.18
#